data_AF-A0A956WJU5-F1
#
_entry.id   AF-A0A956WJU5-F1
#
_cell.length_a   1.000
_cell.length_b   1.000
_cell.length_c   1.000
_cell.angle_alpha   90.00
_cell.angle_beta   90.00
_cell.angle_gamma   90.00
#
_symmetry.space_group_name_H-M   'P 1'
#
loop_
_entity.id
_entity.type
_entity.pdbx_description
1 polymer ?
#
loop_
_entity_poly.entity_id
_entity_poly.type
_entity_poly.pdbx_seq_one_letter_code
_entity_poly.pdbx_strand_id
1 'polypeptide(L)'
;SPPVLIDLLRLTGEQTARYFATLDLDAIGEPVDWVGPEPAPVWLDVAREYTERWVHQQQIRDAAGRPGLQEPEWFTPVLAAFVLGLPRALGEAGTPGETVLLTITGEAGGQWLARRDETRWWVARGHEAIPTAAVTLDQDSAWRLFTRGISPQQARQVATQAGNPDLTARALETVSILA
;
A
#
# COMPACT_ATOMS: atom_id res chain seq x y z
N SER A 1 -4.93 16.51 27.51
CA SER A 1 -6.38 16.75 27.70
C SER A 1 -7.11 16.36 26.43
N PRO A 2 -8.05 15.38 26.46
CA PRO A 2 -8.72 14.91 25.24
C PRO A 2 -9.40 16.00 24.38
N PRO A 3 -10.12 16.99 24.95
CA PRO A 3 -10.69 18.09 24.17
C PRO A 3 -9.66 18.87 23.34
N VAL A 4 -8.49 19.15 23.92
CA VAL A 4 -7.41 19.89 23.21
C VAL A 4 -6.92 19.10 21.99
N LEU A 5 -6.75 17.78 22.12
CA LEU A 5 -6.33 16.94 21.00
C LEU A 5 -7.39 16.91 19.89
N ILE A 6 -8.67 16.82 20.26
CA ILE A 6 -9.78 16.85 19.30
C ILE A 6 -9.82 18.17 18.54
N ASP A 7 -9.66 19.30 19.23
CA ASP A 7 -9.70 20.62 18.61
C ASP A 7 -8.51 20.83 17.67
N LEU A 8 -7.31 20.39 18.06
CA LEU A 8 -6.15 20.43 17.19
C LEU A 8 -6.32 19.55 15.95
N LEU A 9 -6.79 18.30 16.11
CA LEU A 9 -7.05 17.40 14.98
C LEU A 9 -8.10 17.96 14.02
N ARG A 10 -9.14 18.60 14.54
CA ARG A 10 -10.16 19.27 13.71
C ARG A 10 -9.53 20.42 12.92
N LEU A 11 -8.83 21.32 13.61
CA LEU A 11 -8.22 22.50 12.99
C LEU A 11 -7.22 22.13 11.91
N THR A 12 -6.29 21.21 12.21
CA THR A 12 -5.26 20.79 11.24
C THR A 12 -5.87 19.99 10.11
N GLY A 13 -6.82 19.10 10.40
CA GLY A 13 -7.53 18.33 9.38
C GLY A 13 -8.27 19.20 8.36
N GLU A 14 -9.00 20.22 8.82
CA GLU A 14 -9.69 21.16 7.93
C GLU A 14 -8.73 22.04 7.11
N GLN A 15 -7.57 22.39 7.67
CA GLN A 15 -6.53 23.11 6.94
C GLN A 15 -5.90 22.24 5.85
N THR A 16 -5.52 21.00 6.19
CA THR A 16 -4.96 20.05 5.21
C THR A 16 -5.96 19.77 4.09
N ALA A 17 -7.22 19.50 4.40
CA ALA A 17 -8.23 19.22 3.39
C ALA A 17 -8.40 20.38 2.40
N ARG A 18 -8.42 21.62 2.91
CA ARG A 18 -8.44 22.81 2.05
C ARG A 18 -7.18 22.94 1.20
N TYR A 19 -6.01 22.68 1.76
CA TYR A 19 -4.75 22.71 1.01
C TYR A 19 -4.73 21.66 -0.11
N PHE A 20 -5.06 20.40 0.17
CA PHE A 20 -5.09 19.34 -0.84
C PHE A 20 -6.08 19.62 -1.97
N ALA A 21 -7.21 20.28 -1.66
CA ALA A 21 -8.16 20.70 -2.69
C ALA A 21 -7.63 21.78 -3.66
N THR A 22 -6.48 22.41 -3.35
CA THR A 22 -5.83 23.40 -4.24
C THR A 22 -4.72 22.81 -5.10
N LEU A 23 -4.33 21.55 -4.87
CA LEU A 23 -3.21 20.93 -5.56
C LEU A 23 -3.59 20.49 -6.98
N ASP A 24 -2.68 20.72 -7.93
CA ASP A 24 -2.68 20.02 -9.21
C ASP A 24 -2.02 18.65 -9.00
N LEU A 25 -2.82 17.59 -9.02
CA LEU A 25 -2.38 16.22 -8.71
C LEU A 25 -1.42 15.65 -9.76
N ASP A 26 -1.46 16.15 -10.99
CA ASP A 26 -0.64 15.67 -12.11
C ASP A 26 0.68 16.44 -12.25
N ALA A 27 0.83 17.56 -11.52
CA ALA A 27 2.09 18.30 -11.47
C ALA A 27 3.20 17.45 -10.87
N ILE A 28 4.44 17.67 -11.30
CA ILE A 28 5.63 17.01 -10.73
C ILE A 28 6.04 17.75 -9.45
N GLY A 29 6.08 17.02 -8.34
CA GLY A 29 6.49 17.48 -7.01
C GLY A 29 7.84 16.90 -6.57
N GLU A 30 8.02 16.82 -5.25
CA GLU A 30 9.23 16.26 -4.62
C GLU A 30 9.27 14.71 -4.71
N PRO A 31 10.44 14.09 -4.54
CA PRO A 31 10.54 12.63 -4.42
C PRO A 31 9.73 12.09 -3.24
N VAL A 32 9.29 10.84 -3.38
CA VAL A 32 8.51 10.13 -2.36
C VAL A 32 9.28 8.88 -1.95
N ASP A 33 9.85 8.86 -0.74
CA ASP A 33 10.90 7.93 -0.27
C ASP A 33 10.60 6.43 -0.44
N TRP A 34 9.33 6.04 -0.44
CA TRP A 34 8.89 4.64 -0.58
C TRP A 34 8.60 4.23 -2.03
N VAL A 35 8.50 5.19 -2.95
CA VAL A 35 8.35 4.98 -4.39
C VAL A 35 9.70 5.05 -5.10
N GLY A 36 10.55 6.02 -4.74
CA GLY A 36 11.89 6.15 -5.31
C GLY A 36 12.48 7.55 -5.20
N PRO A 37 13.74 7.74 -5.64
CA PRO A 37 14.47 9.00 -5.51
C PRO A 37 14.11 10.06 -6.56
N GLU A 38 13.32 9.68 -7.56
CA GLU A 38 12.94 10.57 -8.66
C GLU A 38 11.78 11.48 -8.27
N PRO A 39 11.69 12.70 -8.82
CA PRO A 39 10.52 13.55 -8.71
C PRO A 39 9.24 12.79 -9.06
N ALA A 40 8.24 12.88 -8.19
CA ALA A 40 6.99 12.15 -8.28
C ALA A 40 5.83 13.10 -8.57
N PRO A 41 4.80 12.67 -9.31
CA PRO A 41 3.55 13.42 -9.36
C PRO A 41 2.99 13.73 -7.96
N VAL A 42 2.43 14.92 -7.78
CA VAL A 42 1.89 15.40 -6.50
C VAL A 42 0.86 14.42 -5.90
N TRP A 43 0.12 13.68 -6.73
CA TRP A 43 -0.81 12.67 -6.25
C TRP A 43 -0.16 11.59 -5.38
N LEU A 44 1.14 11.28 -5.57
CA LEU A 44 1.84 10.29 -4.74
C LEU A 44 2.07 10.78 -3.31
N ASP A 45 2.36 12.06 -3.12
CA ASP A 45 2.46 12.65 -1.78
C ASP A 45 1.09 12.69 -1.10
N VAL A 46 0.04 13.10 -1.84
CA VAL A 46 -1.34 13.06 -1.34
C VAL A 46 -1.77 11.64 -0.98
N ALA A 47 -1.36 10.63 -1.77
CA ALA A 47 -1.64 9.22 -1.49
C ALA A 47 -0.92 8.74 -0.21
N ARG A 48 0.34 9.13 0.01
CA ARG A 48 1.08 8.84 1.26
C ARG A 48 0.36 9.46 2.47
N GLU A 49 0.03 10.74 2.37
CA GLU A 49 -0.67 11.49 3.41
C GLU A 49 -2.07 10.91 3.71
N TYR A 50 -2.76 10.42 2.69
CA TYR A 50 -4.05 9.76 2.83
C TYR A 50 -3.92 8.40 3.54
N THR A 51 -2.93 7.58 3.17
CA THR A 51 -2.74 6.27 3.79
C THR A 51 -2.33 6.39 5.26
N GLU A 52 -1.48 7.36 5.63
CA GLU A 52 -1.12 7.61 7.04
C GLU A 52 -2.34 7.97 7.89
N ARG A 53 -3.19 8.90 7.42
CA ARG A 53 -4.43 9.27 8.12
C ARG A 53 -5.39 8.09 8.24
N TRP A 54 -5.57 7.32 7.17
CA TRP A 54 -6.42 6.15 7.16
C TRP A 54 -5.94 5.10 8.17
N VAL A 55 -4.63 4.77 8.18
CA VAL A 55 -4.07 3.76 9.09
C VAL A 55 -4.24 4.14 10.54
N HIS A 56 -3.92 5.38 10.91
CA HIS A 56 -4.11 5.83 12.30
C HIS A 56 -5.59 5.83 12.70
N GLN A 57 -6.49 6.21 11.80
CA GLN A 57 -7.92 6.10 12.06
C GLN A 57 -8.35 4.65 12.28
N GLN A 58 -7.84 3.71 11.48
CA GLN A 58 -8.15 2.28 11.63
C GLN A 58 -7.59 1.69 12.92
N GLN A 59 -6.37 2.05 13.32
CA GLN A 59 -5.80 1.65 14.60
C GLN A 59 -6.65 2.14 15.78
N ILE A 60 -7.15 3.38 15.73
CA ILE A 60 -8.07 3.92 16.76
C ILE A 60 -9.40 3.17 16.75
N ARG A 61 -9.94 2.83 15.57
CA ARG A 61 -11.19 2.08 15.43
C ARG A 61 -11.05 0.67 15.99
N ASP A 62 -9.98 -0.05 15.65
CA ASP A 62 -9.64 -1.37 16.20
C ASP A 62 -9.58 -1.31 17.73
N ALA A 63 -8.82 -0.35 18.28
CA ALA A 63 -8.67 -0.18 19.73
C ALA A 63 -9.98 0.18 20.45
N ALA A 64 -10.90 0.85 19.76
CA ALA A 64 -12.20 1.25 20.29
C ALA A 64 -13.34 0.25 19.96
N GLY A 65 -13.05 -0.88 19.31
CA GLY A 65 -14.05 -1.85 18.87
C GLY A 65 -15.07 -1.28 17.88
N ARG A 66 -14.67 -0.31 17.05
CA ARG A 66 -15.52 0.32 16.03
C ARG A 66 -15.29 -0.31 14.67
N PRO A 67 -16.33 -0.36 13.79
CA PRO A 67 -16.15 -0.80 12.42
C PRO A 67 -15.06 0.01 11.69
N GLY A 68 -14.24 -0.68 10.90
CA GLY A 68 -13.23 -0.07 10.06
C GLY A 68 -13.82 0.67 8.86
N LEU A 69 -13.09 1.65 8.33
CA LEU A 69 -13.40 2.36 7.09
C LEU A 69 -12.92 1.55 5.87
N GLN A 70 -13.56 0.41 5.62
CA GLN A 70 -13.17 -0.58 4.61
C GLN A 70 -14.06 -0.55 3.35
N GLU A 71 -14.99 0.39 3.24
CA GLU A 71 -15.82 0.57 2.06
C GLU A 71 -14.95 0.88 0.82
N PRO A 72 -15.31 0.37 -0.38
CA PRO A 72 -14.45 0.49 -1.55
C PRO A 72 -14.03 1.90 -1.92
N GLU A 73 -14.88 2.90 -1.73
CA GLU A 73 -14.60 4.32 -2.00
C GLU A 73 -13.43 4.86 -1.17
N TRP A 74 -13.24 4.35 0.05
CA TRP A 74 -12.17 4.79 0.95
C TRP A 74 -10.96 3.87 0.89
N PHE A 75 -11.18 2.56 0.78
CA PHE A 75 -10.12 1.58 1.00
C PHE A 75 -9.39 1.14 -0.27
N THR A 76 -10.05 1.15 -1.43
CA THR A 76 -9.41 0.86 -2.72
C THR A 76 -8.19 1.76 -2.99
N PRO A 77 -8.28 3.11 -2.83
CA PRO A 77 -7.11 3.97 -3.03
C PRO A 77 -5.99 3.72 -2.02
N VAL A 78 -6.29 3.33 -0.78
CA VAL A 78 -5.28 2.96 0.23
C VAL A 78 -4.50 1.73 -0.22
N LEU A 79 -5.19 0.66 -0.63
CA LEU A 79 -4.55 -0.56 -1.11
C LEU A 79 -3.74 -0.30 -2.39
N ALA A 80 -4.28 0.49 -3.32
CA ALA A 80 -3.57 0.86 -4.54
C ALA A 80 -2.28 1.63 -4.24
N ALA A 81 -2.31 2.55 -3.29
CA ALA A 81 -1.12 3.23 -2.82
C ALA A 81 -0.14 2.23 -2.18
N PHE A 82 -0.58 1.41 -1.23
CA PHE A 82 0.31 0.45 -0.56
C PHE A 82 1.05 -0.49 -1.50
N VAL A 83 0.40 -0.96 -2.56
CA VAL A 83 1.04 -1.87 -3.52
C VAL A 83 2.23 -1.22 -4.24
N LEU A 84 2.34 0.11 -4.27
CA LEU A 84 3.54 0.80 -4.80
C LEU A 84 4.82 0.49 -4.00
N GLY A 85 4.72 -0.02 -2.77
CA GLY A 85 5.86 -0.51 -2.00
C GLY A 85 6.36 -1.90 -2.44
N LEU A 86 5.60 -2.66 -3.24
CA LEU A 86 5.95 -4.02 -3.66
C LEU A 86 7.30 -4.12 -4.41
N PRO A 87 7.60 -3.24 -5.40
CA PRO A 87 8.90 -3.25 -6.08
C PRO A 87 10.09 -3.17 -5.12
N ARG A 88 9.98 -2.37 -4.05
CA ARG A 88 11.04 -2.22 -3.05
C ARG A 88 11.28 -3.51 -2.26
N ALA A 89 10.22 -4.25 -1.95
CA ALA A 89 10.30 -5.52 -1.23
C ALA A 89 10.92 -6.63 -2.09
N LEU A 90 10.59 -6.65 -3.39
CA LEU A 90 11.20 -7.56 -4.36
C LEU A 90 12.69 -7.26 -4.55
N GLY A 91 13.08 -5.98 -4.51
CA GLY A 91 14.49 -5.55 -4.53
C GLY A 91 15.21 -6.04 -5.78
N GLU A 92 16.41 -6.61 -5.61
CA GLU A 92 17.21 -7.15 -6.73
C GLU A 92 16.86 -8.60 -7.10
N ALA A 93 15.84 -9.19 -6.48
CA ALA A 93 15.48 -10.57 -6.77
C ALA A 93 14.89 -10.75 -8.18
N GLY A 94 15.02 -11.96 -8.68
CA GLY A 94 14.50 -12.38 -9.97
C GLY A 94 15.36 -11.96 -11.17
N THR A 95 14.88 -12.28 -12.36
CA THR A 95 15.52 -11.96 -13.64
C THR A 95 14.60 -11.16 -14.56
N PRO A 96 15.13 -10.39 -15.53
CA PRO A 96 14.31 -9.64 -16.49
C PRO A 96 13.26 -10.53 -17.15
N GLY A 97 12.01 -10.05 -17.19
CA GLY A 97 10.85 -10.77 -17.71
C GLY A 97 10.04 -11.54 -16.68
N GLU A 98 10.58 -11.81 -15.48
CA GLU A 98 9.80 -12.46 -14.42
C GLU A 98 8.69 -11.55 -13.87
N THR A 99 7.60 -12.18 -13.43
CA THR A 99 6.40 -11.49 -12.95
C THR A 99 5.93 -12.00 -11.59
N VAL A 100 5.45 -11.08 -10.76
CA VAL A 100 4.80 -11.38 -9.48
C VAL A 100 3.37 -10.84 -9.50
N LEU A 101 2.39 -11.72 -9.42
CA LEU A 101 0.98 -11.37 -9.33
C LEU A 101 0.56 -11.26 -7.86
N LEU A 102 0.23 -10.06 -7.41
CA LEU A 102 -0.39 -9.82 -6.11
C LEU A 102 -1.90 -9.66 -6.27
N THR A 103 -2.67 -10.54 -5.63
CA THR A 103 -4.12 -10.45 -5.55
C THR A 103 -4.52 -10.11 -4.12
N ILE A 104 -5.29 -9.03 -3.96
CA ILE A 104 -5.95 -8.68 -2.71
C ILE A 104 -7.45 -8.97 -2.87
N THR A 105 -8.01 -9.87 -2.08
CA THR A 105 -9.44 -10.23 -2.15
C THR A 105 -10.28 -9.35 -1.23
N GLY A 106 -11.58 -9.26 -1.50
CA GLY A 106 -12.51 -8.35 -0.81
C GLY A 106 -13.01 -7.24 -1.73
N GLU A 107 -14.03 -6.50 -1.27
CA GLU A 107 -14.72 -5.49 -2.08
C GLU A 107 -13.82 -4.32 -2.52
N ALA A 108 -12.81 -3.98 -1.71
CA ALA A 108 -11.86 -2.91 -2.00
C ALA A 108 -10.57 -3.40 -2.70
N GLY A 109 -10.44 -4.71 -2.90
CA GLY A 109 -9.21 -5.35 -3.36
C GLY A 109 -8.89 -5.16 -4.84
N GLY A 110 -8.20 -6.14 -5.41
CA GLY A 110 -7.94 -6.26 -6.84
C GLY A 110 -6.59 -6.89 -7.13
N GLN A 111 -6.10 -6.71 -8.36
CA GLN A 111 -4.90 -7.37 -8.84
C GLN A 111 -3.87 -6.38 -9.36
N TRP A 112 -2.62 -6.67 -9.02
CA TRP A 112 -1.44 -5.93 -9.46
C TRP A 112 -0.38 -6.90 -9.93
N LEU A 113 0.27 -6.54 -11.02
CA LEU A 113 1.33 -7.31 -11.62
C LEU A 113 2.63 -6.52 -11.49
N ALA A 114 3.57 -7.06 -10.74
CA ALA A 114 4.94 -6.58 -10.75
C ALA A 114 5.72 -7.31 -11.85
N ARG A 115 6.50 -6.58 -12.63
CA ARG A 115 7.40 -7.15 -13.66
C ARG A 115 8.81 -6.68 -13.42
N ARG A 116 9.80 -7.54 -13.62
CA ARG A 116 11.23 -7.18 -13.58
C ARG A 116 11.67 -6.77 -14.98
N ASP A 117 12.22 -5.58 -15.14
CA ASP A 117 12.98 -5.23 -16.35
C ASP A 117 14.48 -5.49 -16.10
N GLU A 118 15.36 -4.89 -16.89
CA GLU A 118 16.82 -4.98 -16.72
C GLU A 118 17.30 -4.37 -15.38
N THR A 119 16.61 -3.36 -14.84
CA THR A 119 17.12 -2.55 -13.71
C THR A 119 16.34 -2.65 -12.42
N ARG A 120 15.00 -2.77 -12.47
CA ARG A 120 14.14 -2.75 -11.30
C ARG A 120 12.81 -3.49 -11.51
N TRP A 121 12.05 -3.59 -10.43
CA TRP A 121 10.65 -3.99 -10.49
C TRP A 121 9.75 -2.79 -10.75
N TRP A 122 8.68 -3.01 -11.51
CA TRP A 122 7.63 -2.04 -11.83
C TRP A 122 6.31 -2.70 -11.48
N VAL A 123 5.38 -1.96 -10.87
CA VAL A 123 4.07 -2.50 -10.53
C VAL A 123 2.96 -1.66 -11.15
N ALA A 124 1.95 -2.33 -11.68
CA ALA A 124 0.74 -1.70 -12.18
C ALA A 124 -0.47 -2.61 -11.93
N ARG A 125 -1.67 -2.04 -12.03
CA ARG A 125 -2.90 -2.86 -12.11
C ARG A 125 -2.78 -3.80 -13.32
N GLY A 126 -3.10 -5.07 -13.12
CA GLY A 126 -2.95 -6.05 -14.18
C GLY A 126 -3.15 -7.47 -13.72
N HIS A 127 -3.18 -8.37 -14.69
CA HIS A 127 -3.34 -9.79 -14.52
C HIS A 127 -2.42 -10.52 -15.50
N GLU A 128 -1.91 -11.68 -15.09
CA GLU A 128 -1.17 -12.60 -15.92
C GLU A 128 -1.61 -14.02 -15.57
N ALA A 129 -1.91 -14.83 -16.59
CA ALA A 129 -2.47 -16.16 -16.37
C ALA A 129 -1.46 -17.14 -15.77
N ILE A 130 -0.17 -16.96 -16.09
CA ILE A 130 0.92 -17.84 -15.65
C ILE A 130 2.08 -16.96 -15.17
N PRO A 131 1.96 -16.31 -14.00
CA PRO A 131 3.03 -15.49 -13.46
C PRO A 131 4.17 -16.36 -12.91
N THR A 132 5.38 -15.81 -12.83
CA THR A 132 6.51 -16.50 -12.18
C THR A 132 6.23 -16.80 -10.71
N ALA A 133 5.57 -15.88 -10.01
CA ALA A 133 5.11 -16.04 -8.66
C ALA A 133 3.74 -15.37 -8.45
N ALA A 134 2.94 -15.91 -7.54
CA ALA A 134 1.65 -15.35 -7.18
C ALA A 134 1.46 -15.36 -5.67
N VAL A 135 0.92 -14.27 -5.13
CA VAL A 135 0.52 -14.12 -3.73
C VAL A 135 -0.91 -13.62 -3.67
N THR A 136 -1.74 -14.27 -2.86
CA THR A 136 -3.11 -13.84 -2.58
C THR A 136 -3.32 -13.65 -1.10
N LEU A 137 -3.83 -12.48 -0.71
CA LEU A 137 -4.20 -12.08 0.64
C LEU A 137 -5.62 -11.49 0.62
N ASP A 138 -6.34 -11.53 1.73
CA ASP A 138 -7.54 -10.69 1.88
C ASP A 138 -7.15 -9.24 2.20
N GLN A 139 -8.08 -8.31 1.96
CA GLN A 139 -7.86 -6.88 2.17
C GLN A 139 -7.49 -6.52 3.60
N ASP A 140 -7.97 -7.25 4.62
CA ASP A 140 -7.62 -7.00 6.02
C ASP A 140 -6.17 -7.42 6.30
N SER A 141 -5.79 -8.63 5.91
CA SER A 141 -4.41 -9.11 6.04
C SER A 141 -3.42 -8.25 5.25
N ALA A 142 -3.81 -7.77 4.07
CA ALA A 142 -2.95 -6.95 3.21
C ALA A 142 -2.56 -5.62 3.88
N TRP A 143 -3.52 -4.83 4.36
CA TRP A 143 -3.18 -3.55 5.00
C TRP A 143 -2.39 -3.76 6.29
N ARG A 144 -2.70 -4.80 7.07
CA ARG A 144 -1.95 -5.12 8.29
C ARG A 144 -0.52 -5.53 7.96
N LEU A 145 -0.28 -6.27 6.89
CA LEU A 145 1.08 -6.59 6.45
C LEU A 145 1.84 -5.31 6.06
N PHE A 146 1.26 -4.50 5.17
CA PHE A 146 1.93 -3.31 4.60
C PHE A 146 2.23 -2.22 5.64
N THR A 147 1.59 -2.29 6.81
CA THR A 147 1.75 -1.36 7.93
C THR A 147 2.43 -2.00 9.14
N ARG A 148 2.96 -3.23 9.01
CA ARG A 148 3.59 -4.01 10.09
C ARG A 148 2.65 -4.34 11.28
N GLY A 149 1.34 -4.31 11.07
CA GLY A 149 0.35 -4.85 12.02
C GLY A 149 0.39 -6.38 12.14
N ILE A 150 0.92 -7.08 11.15
CA ILE A 150 1.29 -8.50 11.22
C ILE A 150 2.70 -8.72 10.66
N SER A 151 3.39 -9.73 11.15
CA SER A 151 4.70 -10.13 10.62
C SER A 151 4.58 -10.86 9.27
N PRO A 152 5.65 -10.88 8.45
CA PRO A 152 5.68 -11.70 7.23
C PRO A 152 5.38 -13.18 7.49
N GLN A 153 5.76 -13.72 8.65
CA GLN A 153 5.45 -15.09 9.04
C GLN A 153 3.95 -15.30 9.24
N GLN A 154 3.27 -14.36 9.90
CA GLN A 154 1.81 -14.40 10.08
C GLN A 154 1.10 -14.24 8.72
N ALA A 155 1.56 -13.32 7.88
CA ALA A 155 1.02 -13.15 6.53
C ALA A 155 1.17 -14.43 5.68
N ARG A 156 2.31 -15.14 5.78
CA ARG A 156 2.52 -16.44 5.11
C ARG A 156 1.53 -17.52 5.54
N GLN A 157 0.99 -17.47 6.76
CA GLN A 157 0.03 -18.45 7.25
C GLN A 157 -1.37 -18.26 6.66
N VAL A 158 -1.72 -17.04 6.27
CA VAL A 158 -3.04 -16.68 5.72
C VAL A 158 -3.01 -16.45 4.21
N ALA A 159 -1.83 -16.22 3.63
CA ALA A 159 -1.65 -16.04 2.20
C ALA A 159 -1.69 -17.36 1.43
N THR A 160 -2.28 -17.34 0.24
CA THR A 160 -2.04 -18.38 -0.77
C THR A 160 -0.84 -17.97 -1.62
N GLN A 161 0.11 -18.87 -1.80
CA GLN A 161 1.34 -18.62 -2.57
C GLN A 161 1.50 -19.69 -3.67
N ALA A 162 1.99 -19.30 -4.84
CA ALA A 162 2.31 -20.20 -5.93
C ALA A 162 3.53 -19.70 -6.74
N GLY A 163 4.25 -20.63 -7.38
CA GLY A 163 5.41 -20.30 -8.21
C GLY A 163 6.71 -20.16 -7.42
N ASN A 164 7.57 -19.21 -7.81
CA ASN A 164 8.91 -19.03 -7.24
C ASN A 164 8.86 -18.62 -5.74
N PRO A 165 9.39 -19.44 -4.82
CA PRO A 165 9.27 -19.21 -3.38
C PRO A 165 10.06 -18.01 -2.86
N ASP A 166 11.16 -17.61 -3.50
CA ASP A 166 11.90 -16.40 -3.10
C ASP A 166 11.07 -15.14 -3.41
N LEU A 167 10.46 -15.09 -4.59
CA LEU A 167 9.62 -13.96 -5.00
C LEU A 167 8.34 -13.86 -4.17
N THR A 168 7.67 -14.98 -3.85
CA THR A 168 6.49 -14.94 -2.97
C THR A 168 6.87 -14.54 -1.55
N ALA A 169 8.00 -15.02 -1.04
CA ALA A 169 8.49 -14.68 0.30
C ALA A 169 8.78 -13.18 0.43
N ARG A 170 9.41 -12.57 -0.58
CA ARG A 170 9.71 -11.13 -0.66
C ARG A 170 8.48 -10.26 -0.86
N ALA A 171 7.52 -10.70 -1.68
CA ALA A 171 6.25 -9.99 -1.83
C ALA A 171 5.52 -9.87 -0.47
N LEU A 172 5.63 -10.88 0.39
CA LEU A 172 5.11 -10.88 1.76
C LEU A 172 5.97 -10.08 2.77
N GLU A 173 7.00 -9.37 2.31
CA GLU A 173 7.80 -8.42 3.11
C GLU A 173 7.51 -6.97 2.72
N THR A 174 6.49 -6.74 1.88
CA THR A 174 6.06 -5.39 1.47
C THR A 174 5.68 -4.54 2.67
N VAL A 175 6.28 -3.36 2.76
CA VAL A 175 5.98 -2.33 3.77
C VAL A 175 5.88 -0.99 3.06
N SER A 176 4.80 -0.26 3.36
CA SER A 176 4.38 0.91 2.58
C SER A 176 4.14 2.15 3.43
N ILE A 177 4.22 2.02 4.76
CA ILE A 177 4.31 3.14 5.70
C ILE A 177 5.53 2.91 6.59
N LEU A 178 6.40 3.92 6.66
CA LEU A 178 7.47 4.02 7.65
C LEU A 178 6.92 4.93 8.77
N ALA A 179 6.31 4.32 9.78
CA ALA A 179 6.10 4.99 11.06
C ALA A 179 7.35 4.84 11.93
#